data_AF-A0A2R6G378-F1
#
_entry.id   AF-A0A2R6G378-F1
#
_cell.length_a   1.000
_cell.length_b   1.000
_cell.length_c   1.000
_cell.angle_alpha   90.00
_cell.angle_beta   90.00
_cell.angle_gamma   90.00
#
_symmetry.space_group_name_H-M   'P 1'
#
loop_
_entity.id
_entity.type
_entity.pdbx_description
1 polymer ?
#
loop_
_entity_poly.entity_id
_entity_poly.type
_entity_poly.pdbx_seq_one_letter_code
_entity_poly.pdbx_strand_id
1 'polypeptide(L)'
;MTSNIESLEALSQDYQASIPSDLRQSRSFDWYLKQVTSDPTIARNAHQRVADMFDYYGTEYDEEAAVVEYRLASEDPLHDGENTFYGREIHEAIHEFVNKVKSGARGLGPEKRIKLFLGPVGSGKSDFDRQLRHYFEDYTTREEGRMYTFQWTNLCDVLLDQDPADDVVQSPMNQDPLVLLPIAQRRRVIEAINEDLDAPYTIRNEQALDPASEFYIDRLLEYYDDDLQDVLENHVEVIRLLADENKRQCVETFEPKDKKNQDETELTGDVNYSKIAVYGESDPRAFDYSGAFCNANRGLFSGEELLKLQREFLYDFLHATQEQTIKPKNNPRMDIDQVIVGRTNMPEYKDKK
;
A
#
# COMPACT_ATOMS: atom_id res chain seq x y z
N MET A 1 5.73 -43.27 -10.45
CA MET A 1 5.95 -42.33 -11.56
C MET A 1 7.05 -41.40 -11.12
N THR A 2 8.11 -41.34 -11.91
CA THR A 2 9.39 -40.70 -11.59
C THR A 2 9.20 -39.21 -11.34
N SER A 3 9.63 -38.76 -10.16
CA SER A 3 9.83 -37.36 -9.83
C SER A 3 10.82 -36.77 -10.83
N ASN A 4 10.34 -35.92 -11.74
CA ASN A 4 11.21 -34.96 -12.40
C ASN A 4 11.71 -34.02 -11.30
N ILE A 5 12.88 -34.34 -10.74
CA ILE A 5 13.59 -33.38 -9.91
C ILE A 5 14.12 -32.37 -10.91
N GLU A 6 13.46 -31.21 -11.00
CA GLU A 6 13.98 -30.07 -11.75
C GLU A 6 15.40 -29.79 -11.25
N SER A 7 16.34 -29.66 -12.20
CA SER A 7 17.70 -29.30 -11.84
C SER A 7 17.71 -27.94 -11.13
N LEU A 8 18.66 -27.72 -10.22
CA LEU A 8 18.82 -26.40 -9.59
C LEU A 8 18.97 -25.28 -10.63
N GLU A 9 19.56 -25.58 -11.79
CA GLU A 9 19.67 -24.64 -12.91
C GLU A 9 18.31 -24.26 -13.50
N ALA A 10 17.43 -25.23 -13.72
CA ALA A 10 16.07 -24.98 -14.19
C ALA A 10 15.27 -24.16 -13.16
N LEU A 11 15.27 -24.59 -11.90
CA LEU A 11 14.64 -23.85 -10.79
C LEU A 11 15.18 -22.42 -10.67
N SER A 12 16.49 -22.23 -10.87
CA SER A 12 17.11 -20.91 -10.84
C SER A 12 16.69 -20.04 -12.03
N GLN A 13 16.54 -20.61 -13.23
CA GLN A 13 16.10 -19.88 -14.41
C GLN A 13 14.63 -19.45 -14.27
N ASP A 14 13.77 -20.36 -13.80
CA ASP A 14 12.37 -20.09 -13.56
C ASP A 14 12.18 -19.02 -12.48
N TYR A 15 12.94 -19.12 -11.37
CA TYR A 15 12.93 -18.09 -10.32
C TYR A 15 13.45 -16.74 -10.83
N GLN A 16 14.49 -16.71 -11.66
CA GLN A 16 14.98 -15.45 -12.25
C GLN A 16 13.93 -14.82 -13.17
N ALA A 17 13.21 -15.64 -13.95
CA ALA A 17 12.16 -15.18 -14.85
C ALA A 17 10.90 -14.68 -14.10
N SER A 18 10.64 -15.18 -12.89
CA SER A 18 9.50 -14.74 -12.07
C SER A 18 9.72 -13.42 -11.33
N ILE A 19 10.96 -12.94 -11.25
CA ILE A 19 11.30 -11.71 -10.52
C ILE A 19 11.31 -10.52 -11.50
N PRO A 20 10.65 -9.40 -11.17
CA PRO A 20 10.71 -8.19 -12.00
C PRO A 20 12.16 -7.74 -12.23
N SER A 21 12.50 -7.47 -13.49
CA SER A 21 13.90 -7.19 -13.90
C SER A 21 14.50 -5.93 -13.26
N ASP A 22 13.64 -5.01 -12.84
CA ASP A 22 13.96 -3.75 -12.19
C ASP A 22 13.94 -3.84 -10.66
N LEU A 23 13.53 -4.97 -10.07
CA LEU A 23 13.34 -5.11 -8.62
C LEU A 23 14.60 -4.75 -7.80
N ARG A 24 15.78 -5.08 -8.33
CA ARG A 24 17.07 -4.92 -7.64
C ARG A 24 17.88 -3.74 -8.14
N GLN A 25 17.29 -2.86 -8.95
CA GLN A 25 18.00 -1.72 -9.54
C GLN A 25 17.43 -0.43 -8.96
N SER A 26 18.32 0.43 -8.45
CA SER A 26 17.97 1.82 -8.19
C SER A 26 17.94 2.62 -9.50
N ARG A 27 17.13 3.68 -9.50
CA ARG A 27 16.95 4.62 -10.60
C ARG A 27 16.99 6.04 -10.08
N SER A 28 17.31 6.99 -10.94
CA SER A 28 17.25 8.41 -10.59
C SER A 28 15.80 8.91 -10.52
N PHE A 29 15.62 10.03 -9.85
CA PHE A 29 14.33 10.74 -9.85
C PHE A 29 13.90 11.18 -11.25
N ASP A 30 14.83 11.65 -12.09
CA ASP A 30 14.56 12.02 -13.49
C ASP A 30 14.05 10.83 -14.32
N TRP A 31 14.60 9.63 -14.09
CA TRP A 31 14.08 8.42 -14.72
C TRP A 31 12.61 8.20 -14.32
N TYR A 32 12.29 8.36 -13.03
CA TYR A 32 10.93 8.20 -12.55
C TYR A 32 9.96 9.21 -13.16
N LEU A 33 10.35 10.50 -13.25
CA LEU A 33 9.55 11.51 -13.94
C LEU A 33 9.25 11.13 -15.39
N LYS A 34 10.24 10.59 -16.12
CA LYS A 34 10.04 10.10 -17.49
C LYS A 34 9.08 8.92 -17.52
N GLN A 35 9.20 7.98 -16.58
CA GLN A 35 8.30 6.83 -16.49
C GLN A 35 6.85 7.24 -16.26
N VAL A 36 6.57 8.06 -15.24
CA VAL A 36 5.19 8.51 -14.95
C VAL A 36 4.62 9.40 -16.04
N THR A 37 5.47 10.08 -16.83
CA THR A 37 5.01 10.83 -18.00
C THR A 37 4.62 9.90 -19.14
N SER A 38 5.40 8.83 -19.37
CA SER A 38 5.09 7.86 -20.43
C SER A 38 3.97 6.89 -20.06
N ASP A 39 3.84 6.56 -18.79
CA ASP A 39 2.82 5.69 -18.23
C ASP A 39 2.35 6.27 -16.89
N PRO A 40 1.32 7.13 -16.93
CA PRO A 40 0.76 7.75 -15.73
C PRO A 40 0.27 6.73 -14.69
N THR A 41 -0.11 5.51 -15.11
CA THR A 41 -0.67 4.50 -14.21
C THR A 41 0.31 4.05 -13.11
N ILE A 42 1.61 4.31 -13.27
CA ILE A 42 2.61 4.08 -12.22
C ILE A 42 2.28 4.86 -10.93
N ALA A 43 1.77 6.09 -11.06
CA ALA A 43 1.47 7.00 -9.96
C ALA A 43 0.07 6.79 -9.32
N ARG A 44 -0.62 5.69 -9.66
CA ARG A 44 -1.93 5.36 -9.07
C ARG A 44 -1.86 5.24 -7.54
N ASN A 45 -2.93 5.67 -6.89
CA ASN A 45 -3.15 5.39 -5.48
C ASN A 45 -3.62 3.94 -5.25
N ALA A 46 -3.78 3.51 -4.01
CA ALA A 46 -4.16 2.16 -3.65
C ALA A 46 -5.54 1.75 -4.22
N HIS A 47 -6.56 2.62 -4.14
CA HIS A 47 -7.90 2.31 -4.69
C HIS A 47 -7.86 2.12 -6.20
N GLN A 48 -7.10 2.96 -6.92
CA GLN A 48 -6.92 2.87 -8.36
C GLN A 48 -6.19 1.58 -8.74
N ARG A 49 -5.11 1.25 -8.03
CA ARG A 49 -4.35 0.02 -8.31
C ARG A 49 -5.17 -1.24 -8.04
N VAL A 50 -5.96 -1.28 -6.97
CA VAL A 50 -6.86 -2.42 -6.69
C VAL A 50 -7.99 -2.47 -7.71
N ALA A 51 -8.54 -1.33 -8.14
CA ALA A 51 -9.56 -1.32 -9.20
C ALA A 51 -9.03 -1.91 -10.50
N ASP A 52 -7.85 -1.47 -10.93
CA ASP A 52 -7.23 -1.92 -12.17
C ASP A 52 -6.75 -3.37 -12.09
N MET A 53 -6.39 -3.86 -10.91
CA MET A 53 -6.11 -5.28 -10.68
C MET A 53 -7.32 -6.14 -11.08
N PHE A 54 -8.54 -5.78 -10.64
CA PHE A 54 -9.75 -6.51 -11.05
C PHE A 54 -9.98 -6.47 -12.57
N ASP A 55 -9.65 -5.35 -13.21
CA ASP A 55 -9.77 -5.21 -14.66
C ASP A 55 -8.69 -6.00 -15.43
N TYR A 56 -7.47 -6.07 -14.89
CA TYR A 56 -6.35 -6.84 -15.45
C TYR A 56 -6.64 -8.34 -15.50
N TYR A 57 -7.12 -8.94 -14.41
CA TYR A 57 -7.49 -10.36 -14.41
C TYR A 57 -8.79 -10.61 -15.18
N GLY A 58 -9.63 -9.59 -15.31
CA GLY A 58 -10.80 -9.59 -16.17
C GLY A 58 -12.07 -10.10 -15.50
N THR A 59 -13.17 -9.95 -16.24
CA THR A 59 -14.52 -10.31 -15.81
C THR A 59 -15.23 -11.13 -16.87
N GLU A 60 -16.20 -11.91 -16.42
CA GLU A 60 -17.19 -12.58 -17.26
C GLU A 60 -18.60 -12.13 -16.83
N TYR A 61 -19.53 -12.08 -17.78
CA TYR A 61 -20.93 -11.81 -17.46
C TYR A 61 -21.70 -13.13 -17.47
N ASP A 62 -22.18 -13.54 -16.30
CA ASP A 62 -23.09 -14.68 -16.20
C ASP A 62 -24.50 -14.22 -16.61
N GLU A 63 -24.92 -14.63 -17.81
CA GLU A 63 -26.24 -14.32 -18.35
C GLU A 63 -27.39 -14.96 -17.53
N GLU A 64 -27.15 -16.13 -16.91
CA GLU A 64 -28.17 -16.86 -16.14
C GLU A 64 -28.39 -16.21 -14.78
N ALA A 65 -27.31 -15.85 -14.09
CA ALA A 65 -27.36 -15.16 -12.80
C ALA A 65 -27.55 -13.64 -12.93
N ALA A 66 -27.34 -13.08 -14.13
CA ALA A 66 -27.33 -11.65 -14.43
C ALA A 66 -26.34 -10.85 -13.55
N VAL A 67 -25.17 -11.43 -13.27
CA VAL A 67 -24.12 -10.86 -12.43
C VAL A 67 -22.79 -10.81 -13.17
N VAL A 68 -21.96 -9.81 -12.88
CA VAL A 68 -20.58 -9.77 -13.36
C VAL A 68 -19.70 -10.55 -12.39
N GLU A 69 -19.08 -11.61 -12.89
CA GLU A 69 -18.10 -12.40 -12.16
C GLU A 69 -16.69 -11.92 -12.47
N TYR A 70 -15.82 -11.92 -11.47
CA TYR A 70 -14.42 -11.54 -11.61
C TYR A 70 -13.59 -12.81 -11.65
N ARG A 71 -12.73 -12.97 -12.66
CA ARG A 71 -12.00 -14.23 -12.88
C ARG A 71 -11.14 -14.66 -11.71
N LEU A 72 -10.59 -13.70 -10.97
CA LEU A 72 -9.86 -14.00 -9.74
C LEU A 72 -10.69 -14.79 -8.72
N ALA A 73 -12.01 -14.61 -8.71
CA ALA A 73 -12.93 -15.31 -7.83
C ALA A 73 -13.64 -16.49 -8.51
N SER A 74 -14.03 -16.39 -9.78
CA SER A 74 -14.77 -17.44 -10.50
C SER A 74 -13.88 -18.53 -11.11
N GLU A 75 -12.61 -18.23 -11.40
CA GLU A 75 -11.68 -19.17 -12.05
C GLU A 75 -10.42 -19.43 -11.21
N ASP A 76 -10.00 -18.47 -10.38
CA ASP A 76 -8.75 -18.50 -9.61
C ASP A 76 -7.52 -18.94 -10.44
N PRO A 77 -7.16 -18.21 -11.52
CA PRO A 77 -6.07 -18.59 -12.42
C PRO A 77 -4.68 -18.70 -11.77
N LEU A 78 -4.44 -18.04 -10.63
CA LEU A 78 -3.14 -18.14 -9.92
C LEU A 78 -2.96 -19.46 -9.16
N HIS A 79 -4.04 -20.17 -8.84
CA HIS A 79 -4.00 -21.41 -8.05
C HIS A 79 -4.82 -22.52 -8.71
N ASP A 80 -4.93 -22.51 -10.05
CA ASP A 80 -5.59 -23.56 -10.83
C ASP A 80 -7.04 -23.89 -10.36
N GLY A 81 -7.80 -22.87 -9.96
CA GLY A 81 -9.19 -23.05 -9.51
C GLY A 81 -9.36 -23.61 -8.09
N GLU A 82 -8.29 -23.74 -7.31
CA GLU A 82 -8.38 -24.28 -5.94
C GLU A 82 -9.29 -23.44 -5.04
N ASN A 83 -9.28 -22.11 -5.18
CA ASN A 83 -10.03 -21.19 -4.33
C ASN A 83 -11.22 -20.54 -5.05
N THR A 84 -11.82 -21.22 -6.03
CA THR A 84 -12.99 -20.71 -6.76
C THR A 84 -14.20 -20.50 -5.83
N PHE A 85 -14.85 -19.36 -5.99
CA PHE A 85 -16.11 -19.01 -5.34
C PHE A 85 -17.30 -19.42 -6.19
N TYR A 86 -18.31 -19.99 -5.55
CA TYR A 86 -19.54 -20.46 -6.20
C TYR A 86 -20.76 -19.81 -5.58
N GLY A 87 -21.77 -19.57 -6.41
CA GLY A 87 -23.08 -19.07 -5.98
C GLY A 87 -23.25 -17.58 -6.26
N ARG A 88 -24.44 -17.26 -6.76
CA ARG A 88 -24.81 -15.92 -7.22
C ARG A 88 -24.65 -14.86 -6.14
N GLU A 89 -25.08 -15.13 -4.91
CA GLU A 89 -25.04 -14.16 -3.81
C GLU A 89 -23.61 -13.77 -3.43
N ILE A 90 -22.65 -14.68 -3.59
CA ILE A 90 -21.24 -14.40 -3.35
C ILE A 90 -20.69 -13.50 -4.44
N HIS A 91 -20.96 -13.82 -5.72
CA HIS A 91 -20.52 -12.99 -6.84
C HIS A 91 -21.18 -11.60 -6.84
N GLU A 92 -22.44 -11.48 -6.42
CA GLU A 92 -23.10 -10.19 -6.22
C GLU A 92 -22.40 -9.36 -5.13
N ALA A 93 -22.00 -9.98 -4.01
CA ALA A 93 -21.29 -9.31 -2.93
C ALA A 93 -19.87 -8.88 -3.35
N ILE A 94 -19.15 -9.73 -4.09
CA ILE A 94 -17.86 -9.40 -4.69
C ILE A 94 -18.02 -8.23 -5.66
N HIS A 95 -19.03 -8.26 -6.54
CA HIS A 95 -19.32 -7.17 -7.46
C HIS A 95 -19.63 -5.85 -6.75
N GLU A 96 -20.40 -5.88 -5.66
CA GLU A 96 -20.65 -4.70 -4.84
C GLU A 96 -19.35 -4.16 -4.20
N PHE A 97 -18.47 -5.04 -3.72
CA PHE A 97 -17.16 -4.66 -3.21
C PHE A 97 -16.32 -3.96 -4.29
N VAL A 98 -16.19 -4.57 -5.47
CA VAL A 98 -15.40 -3.99 -6.57
C VAL A 98 -15.98 -2.64 -7.01
N ASN A 99 -17.30 -2.50 -7.09
CA ASN A 99 -17.93 -1.21 -7.40
C ASN A 99 -17.59 -0.12 -6.37
N LYS A 100 -17.50 -0.47 -5.07
CA LYS A 100 -17.04 0.47 -4.03
C LYS A 100 -15.57 0.83 -4.21
N VAL A 101 -14.71 -0.11 -4.58
CA VAL A 101 -13.29 0.15 -4.89
C VAL A 101 -13.16 1.08 -6.10
N LYS A 102 -13.82 0.75 -7.23
CA LYS A 102 -13.84 1.58 -8.45
C LYS A 102 -14.42 2.97 -8.22
N SER A 103 -15.44 3.10 -7.37
CA SER A 103 -15.97 4.40 -6.96
C SER A 103 -14.98 5.19 -6.11
N GLY A 104 -14.23 4.51 -5.24
CA GLY A 104 -13.14 5.12 -4.47
C GLY A 104 -11.98 5.58 -5.35
N ALA A 105 -11.61 4.80 -6.38
CA ALA A 105 -10.60 5.18 -7.37
C ALA A 105 -10.92 6.51 -8.08
N ARG A 106 -12.22 6.82 -8.23
CA ARG A 106 -12.75 8.06 -8.81
C ARG A 106 -12.91 9.20 -7.80
N GLY A 107 -12.66 8.96 -6.51
CA GLY A 107 -12.83 9.95 -5.44
C GLY A 107 -14.28 10.33 -5.18
N LEU A 108 -15.21 9.36 -5.25
CA LEU A 108 -16.65 9.58 -5.08
C LEU A 108 -17.15 9.39 -3.64
N GLY A 109 -16.25 9.23 -2.67
CA GLY A 109 -16.53 9.05 -1.24
C GLY A 109 -16.28 7.66 -0.67
N PRO A 110 -16.45 6.53 -1.40
CA PRO A 110 -16.15 5.20 -0.86
C PRO A 110 -14.69 4.98 -0.45
N GLU A 111 -13.73 5.73 -1.00
CA GLU A 111 -12.33 5.75 -0.54
C GLU A 111 -12.24 6.11 0.94
N LYS A 112 -13.16 6.94 1.44
CA LYS A 112 -13.23 7.40 2.84
C LYS A 112 -13.99 6.47 3.79
N ARG A 113 -14.07 5.19 3.46
CA ARG A 113 -14.87 4.19 4.19
C ARG A 113 -14.16 2.85 4.28
N ILE A 114 -14.43 2.14 5.37
CA ILE A 114 -14.06 0.73 5.54
C ILE A 114 -14.94 -0.14 4.63
N LYS A 115 -14.33 -1.05 3.87
CA LYS A 115 -15.03 -2.05 3.07
C LYS A 115 -15.27 -3.25 3.96
N LEU A 116 -16.43 -3.28 4.61
CA LEU A 116 -16.76 -4.29 5.62
C LEU A 116 -17.46 -5.50 4.99
N PHE A 117 -16.83 -6.67 5.05
CA PHE A 117 -17.47 -7.95 4.77
C PHE A 117 -18.25 -8.42 6.00
N LEU A 118 -19.57 -8.49 5.84
CA LEU A 118 -20.51 -8.89 6.87
C LEU A 118 -21.26 -10.14 6.42
N GLY A 119 -21.23 -11.19 7.24
CA GLY A 119 -21.91 -12.44 6.92
C GLY A 119 -21.76 -13.50 8.02
N PRO A 120 -22.48 -14.63 7.95
CA PRO A 120 -22.32 -15.73 8.90
C PRO A 120 -20.93 -16.40 8.78
N VAL A 121 -20.57 -17.23 9.76
CA VAL A 121 -19.35 -18.04 9.68
C VAL A 121 -19.45 -19.00 8.49
N GLY A 122 -18.34 -19.21 7.79
CA GLY A 122 -18.29 -20.09 6.60
C GLY A 122 -18.82 -19.46 5.32
N SER A 123 -19.09 -18.15 5.29
CA SER A 123 -19.57 -17.43 4.09
C SER A 123 -18.45 -16.96 3.15
N GLY A 124 -17.26 -17.55 3.22
CA GLY A 124 -16.12 -17.23 2.33
C GLY A 124 -15.45 -15.86 2.53
N LYS A 125 -15.78 -15.09 3.59
CA LYS A 125 -15.21 -13.75 3.80
C LYS A 125 -13.69 -13.75 3.92
N SER A 126 -13.17 -14.63 4.78
CA SER A 126 -11.74 -14.75 5.03
C SER A 126 -11.01 -15.28 3.80
N ASP A 127 -11.64 -16.21 3.08
CA ASP A 127 -11.09 -16.75 1.84
C ASP A 127 -11.00 -15.68 0.75
N PHE A 128 -12.04 -14.87 0.56
CA PHE A 128 -12.03 -13.82 -0.46
C PHE A 128 -11.04 -12.71 -0.10
N ASP A 129 -10.96 -12.34 1.17
CA ASP A 129 -9.97 -11.37 1.65
C ASP A 129 -8.52 -11.86 1.45
N ARG A 130 -8.25 -13.13 1.74
CA ARG A 130 -6.95 -13.75 1.46
C ARG A 130 -6.65 -13.78 -0.04
N GLN A 131 -7.63 -14.18 -0.86
CA GLN A 131 -7.46 -14.20 -2.32
C GLN A 131 -7.22 -12.80 -2.87
N LEU A 132 -7.96 -11.78 -2.42
CA LEU A 132 -7.74 -10.39 -2.78
C LEU A 132 -6.30 -9.95 -2.52
N ARG A 133 -5.74 -10.31 -1.36
CA ARG A 133 -4.37 -9.97 -0.98
C ARG A 133 -3.34 -10.67 -1.87
N HIS A 134 -3.48 -11.97 -2.13
CA HIS A 134 -2.58 -12.69 -3.04
C HIS A 134 -2.62 -12.17 -4.48
N TYR A 135 -3.80 -11.85 -5.00
CA TYR A 135 -3.92 -11.27 -6.34
C TYR A 135 -3.30 -9.87 -6.42
N PHE A 136 -3.34 -9.10 -5.32
CA PHE A 136 -2.68 -7.80 -5.24
C PHE A 136 -1.15 -7.94 -5.18
N GLU A 137 -0.63 -8.89 -4.40
CA GLU A 137 0.80 -9.25 -4.41
C GLU A 137 1.26 -9.60 -5.83
N ASP A 138 0.60 -10.57 -6.49
CA ASP A 138 0.94 -10.96 -7.88
C ASP A 138 0.84 -9.77 -8.83
N TYR A 139 -0.24 -9.00 -8.78
CA TYR A 139 -0.44 -7.87 -9.68
C TYR A 139 0.68 -6.83 -9.57
N THR A 140 1.17 -6.54 -8.35
CA THR A 140 2.27 -5.59 -8.18
C THR A 140 3.59 -6.09 -8.75
N THR A 141 3.77 -7.39 -8.98
CA THR A 141 4.92 -7.96 -9.70
C THR A 141 4.83 -7.77 -11.21
N ARG A 142 3.62 -7.61 -11.75
CA ARG A 142 3.39 -7.39 -13.19
C ARG A 142 3.79 -5.97 -13.60
N GLU A 143 3.99 -5.78 -14.90
CA GLU A 143 4.30 -4.47 -15.47
C GLU A 143 3.08 -3.53 -15.30
N GLU A 144 1.88 -4.04 -15.51
CA GLU A 144 0.61 -3.32 -15.40
C GLU A 144 0.30 -2.90 -13.97
N GLY A 145 0.77 -3.61 -12.95
CA GLY A 145 0.58 -3.26 -11.55
C GLY A 145 1.77 -2.53 -10.93
N ARG A 146 2.75 -2.11 -11.74
CA ARG A 146 4.00 -1.57 -11.21
C ARG A 146 3.84 -0.27 -10.42
N MET A 147 4.65 -0.16 -9.37
CA MET A 147 4.75 1.00 -8.50
C MET A 147 6.15 1.09 -7.90
N TYR A 148 6.52 2.31 -7.49
CA TYR A 148 7.86 2.62 -6.98
C TYR A 148 7.74 3.40 -5.67
N THR A 149 8.80 3.31 -4.88
CA THR A 149 9.06 4.21 -3.76
C THR A 149 10.47 4.76 -3.90
N PHE A 150 10.95 5.48 -2.91
CA PHE A 150 12.29 6.04 -2.88
C PHE A 150 13.02 5.67 -1.60
N GLN A 151 14.35 5.73 -1.66
CA GLN A 151 15.24 5.68 -0.51
C GLN A 151 16.17 6.88 -0.50
N TRP A 152 16.41 7.40 0.69
CA TRP A 152 17.45 8.35 0.99
C TRP A 152 18.80 7.64 1.01
N THR A 153 19.83 8.26 0.45
CA THR A 153 21.18 7.70 0.35
C THR A 153 22.23 8.76 0.69
N ASN A 154 23.43 8.30 1.04
CA ASN A 154 24.57 9.17 1.35
C ASN A 154 24.20 10.19 2.45
N LEU A 155 23.39 9.78 3.43
CA LEU A 155 22.91 10.69 4.47
C LEU A 155 24.05 11.13 5.38
N CYS A 156 25.00 10.24 5.69
CA CYS A 156 26.15 10.53 6.53
C CYS A 156 27.15 11.52 5.90
N ASP A 157 27.08 11.75 4.58
CA ASP A 157 27.92 12.74 3.90
C ASP A 157 27.57 14.18 4.30
N VAL A 158 26.30 14.40 4.68
CA VAL A 158 25.77 15.73 5.06
C VAL A 158 25.35 15.76 6.54
N LEU A 159 24.67 14.72 7.01
CA LEU A 159 24.11 14.63 8.35
C LEU A 159 25.10 13.94 9.29
N LEU A 160 25.95 14.72 9.95
CA LEU A 160 27.00 14.22 10.84
C LEU A 160 26.47 13.47 12.08
N ASP A 161 25.21 13.67 12.45
CA ASP A 161 24.53 13.00 13.56
C ASP A 161 23.73 11.77 13.13
N GLN A 162 23.68 11.45 11.83
CA GLN A 162 23.00 10.27 11.32
C GLN A 162 23.70 9.00 11.83
N ASP A 163 22.91 8.03 12.30
CA ASP A 163 23.40 6.70 12.64
C ASP A 163 24.06 6.08 11.39
N PRO A 164 25.35 5.70 11.43
CA PRO A 164 26.02 5.09 10.30
C PRO A 164 25.39 3.78 9.82
N ALA A 165 24.57 3.12 10.64
CA ALA A 165 23.79 1.96 10.23
C ALA A 165 22.61 2.31 9.30
N ASP A 166 22.21 3.60 9.28
CA ASP A 166 21.09 4.14 8.51
C ASP A 166 21.57 5.21 7.51
N ASP A 167 22.72 4.98 6.86
CA ASP A 167 23.19 5.85 5.77
C ASP A 167 22.29 5.79 4.52
N VAL A 168 21.56 4.67 4.40
CA VAL A 168 20.49 4.47 3.42
C VAL A 168 19.19 4.18 4.15
N VAL A 169 18.15 4.96 3.87
CA VAL A 169 16.83 4.84 4.51
C VAL A 169 15.74 4.87 3.46
N GLN A 170 15.05 3.75 3.25
CA GLN A 170 13.83 3.71 2.45
C GLN A 170 12.75 4.61 3.06
N SER A 171 11.91 5.25 2.24
CA SER A 171 10.74 6.01 2.71
C SER A 171 9.96 5.15 3.73
N PRO A 172 9.88 5.57 5.01
CA PRO A 172 9.26 4.75 6.04
C PRO A 172 7.79 4.42 5.77
N MET A 173 7.11 5.30 5.02
CA MET A 173 5.73 5.11 4.59
C MET A 173 5.62 4.57 3.16
N ASN A 174 6.72 4.16 2.51
CA ASN A 174 6.72 3.71 1.11
C ASN A 174 6.03 4.69 0.14
N GLN A 175 6.17 6.00 0.36
CA GLN A 175 5.39 6.98 -0.40
C GLN A 175 5.80 7.02 -1.88
N ASP A 176 4.92 7.63 -2.70
CA ASP A 176 5.24 7.87 -4.10
C ASP A 176 6.43 8.81 -4.23
N PRO A 177 7.40 8.59 -5.14
CA PRO A 177 8.46 9.57 -5.35
C PRO A 177 7.92 10.96 -5.72
N LEU A 178 6.73 11.08 -6.35
CA LEU A 178 6.11 12.40 -6.58
C LEU A 178 5.95 13.23 -5.30
N VAL A 179 5.89 12.61 -4.12
CA VAL A 179 5.77 13.33 -2.84
C VAL A 179 7.01 14.18 -2.51
N LEU A 180 8.16 13.90 -3.11
CA LEU A 180 9.38 14.70 -2.95
C LEU A 180 9.30 16.06 -3.66
N LEU A 181 8.39 16.21 -4.62
CA LEU A 181 8.18 17.49 -5.29
C LEU A 181 7.37 18.42 -4.38
N PRO A 182 7.76 19.71 -4.26
CA PRO A 182 6.92 20.69 -3.58
C PRO A 182 5.56 20.82 -4.28
N ILE A 183 4.52 21.11 -3.51
CA ILE A 183 3.12 20.94 -3.95
C ILE A 183 2.77 21.67 -5.26
N ALA A 184 3.35 22.84 -5.51
CA ALA A 184 3.09 23.62 -6.72
C ALA A 184 3.72 22.99 -7.98
N GLN A 185 4.93 22.45 -7.85
CA GLN A 185 5.64 21.70 -8.89
C GLN A 185 4.92 20.37 -9.14
N ARG A 186 4.59 19.65 -8.06
CA ARG A 186 3.89 18.37 -8.11
C ARG A 186 2.56 18.47 -8.85
N ARG A 187 1.75 19.49 -8.57
CA ARG A 187 0.48 19.72 -9.26
C ARG A 187 0.64 19.87 -10.77
N ARG A 188 1.66 20.60 -11.23
CA ARG A 188 1.95 20.73 -12.67
C ARG A 188 2.31 19.40 -13.32
N VAL A 189 3.10 18.57 -12.64
CA VAL A 189 3.42 17.22 -13.12
C VAL A 189 2.16 16.36 -13.19
N ILE A 190 1.36 16.37 -12.12
CA ILE A 190 0.10 15.61 -12.06
C ILE A 190 -0.89 16.06 -13.12
N GLU A 191 -1.04 17.37 -13.36
CA GLU A 191 -1.89 17.90 -14.42
C GLU A 191 -1.44 17.37 -15.78
N ALA A 192 -0.14 17.44 -16.10
CA ALA A 192 0.40 16.95 -17.36
C ALA A 192 0.17 15.45 -17.56
N ILE A 193 0.50 14.60 -16.58
CA ILE A 193 0.32 13.15 -16.74
C ILE A 193 -1.15 12.74 -16.83
N ASN A 194 -2.08 13.54 -16.28
CA ASN A 194 -3.51 13.29 -16.42
C ASN A 194 -4.06 13.66 -17.80
N GLU A 195 -3.37 14.48 -18.60
CA GLU A 195 -3.77 14.76 -20.00
C GLU A 195 -3.64 13.51 -20.88
N ASP A 196 -2.64 12.66 -20.60
CA ASP A 196 -2.34 11.43 -21.32
C ASP A 196 -2.90 10.16 -20.65
N LEU A 197 -3.57 10.29 -19.50
CA LEU A 197 -4.12 9.15 -18.74
C LEU A 197 -5.40 8.60 -19.41
N ASP A 198 -5.33 7.39 -19.94
CA ASP A 198 -6.50 6.62 -20.41
C ASP A 198 -7.08 5.75 -19.28
N ALA A 199 -7.78 6.38 -18.33
CA ALA A 199 -8.42 5.69 -17.21
C ALA A 199 -9.72 6.39 -16.78
N PRO A 200 -10.66 5.69 -16.12
CA PRO A 200 -11.93 6.27 -15.69
C PRO A 200 -11.82 7.13 -14.41
N TYR A 201 -10.61 7.55 -14.04
CA TYR A 201 -10.29 8.33 -12.84
C TYR A 201 -9.14 9.32 -13.12
N THR A 202 -8.79 10.13 -12.12
CA THR A 202 -7.68 11.10 -12.19
C THR A 202 -6.64 10.76 -11.13
N ILE A 203 -5.36 10.78 -11.49
CA ILE A 203 -4.25 10.62 -10.53
C ILE A 203 -4.18 11.86 -9.65
N ARG A 204 -4.00 11.64 -8.34
CA ARG A 204 -3.85 12.69 -7.33
C ARG A 204 -2.80 12.28 -6.32
N ASN A 205 -1.99 13.24 -5.90
CA ASN A 205 -1.04 13.07 -4.80
C ASN A 205 -0.95 14.40 -4.03
N GLU A 206 -1.82 14.55 -3.04
CA GLU A 206 -1.86 15.71 -2.14
C GLU A 206 -1.22 15.39 -0.77
N GLN A 207 -0.47 14.29 -0.68
CA GLN A 207 0.16 13.83 0.56
C GLN A 207 1.31 14.76 0.97
N ALA A 208 1.49 14.98 2.26
CA ALA A 208 2.73 15.46 2.85
C ALA A 208 3.75 14.31 2.90
N LEU A 209 5.04 14.66 2.97
CA LEU A 209 6.07 13.67 3.28
C LEU A 209 5.87 13.13 4.69
N ASP A 210 6.26 11.89 4.91
CA ASP A 210 6.38 11.34 6.25
C ASP A 210 7.43 12.13 7.07
N PRO A 211 7.32 12.18 8.40
CA PRO A 211 8.14 13.08 9.22
C PRO A 211 9.64 12.84 9.14
N ALA A 212 10.09 11.60 8.88
CA ALA A 212 11.50 11.30 8.74
C ALA A 212 12.01 11.75 7.37
N SER A 213 11.26 11.49 6.30
CA SER A 213 11.56 11.99 4.96
C SER A 213 11.54 13.53 4.88
N GLU A 214 10.60 14.19 5.57
CA GLU A 214 10.56 15.65 5.70
C GLU A 214 11.83 16.16 6.42
N PHE A 215 12.26 15.49 7.50
CA PHE A 215 13.50 15.85 8.19
C PHE A 215 14.72 15.75 7.27
N TYR A 216 14.82 14.68 6.48
CA TYR A 216 15.95 14.49 5.56
C TYR A 216 15.96 15.55 4.47
N ILE A 217 14.82 15.79 3.80
CA ILE A 217 14.78 16.75 2.70
C ILE A 217 15.09 18.17 3.18
N ASP A 218 14.57 18.57 4.35
CA ASP A 218 14.80 19.91 4.91
C ASP A 218 16.29 20.15 5.19
N ARG A 219 16.99 19.16 5.75
CA ARG A 219 18.43 19.30 6.06
C ARG A 219 19.31 19.25 4.82
N LEU A 220 18.93 18.45 3.85
CA LEU A 220 19.65 18.40 2.57
C LEU A 220 19.44 19.70 1.79
N LEU A 221 18.21 20.25 1.75
CA LEU A 221 17.96 21.56 1.13
C LEU A 221 18.75 22.68 1.82
N GLU A 222 18.86 22.66 3.14
CA GLU A 222 19.72 23.60 3.88
C GLU A 222 21.20 23.50 3.44
N TYR A 223 21.70 22.29 3.18
CA TYR A 223 23.07 22.07 2.72
C TYR A 223 23.31 22.49 1.27
N TYR A 224 22.33 22.25 0.39
CA TYR A 224 22.41 22.54 -1.05
C TYR A 224 21.82 23.92 -1.42
N ASP A 225 21.70 24.85 -0.47
CA ASP A 225 21.17 26.21 -0.71
C ASP A 225 19.80 26.22 -1.43
N ASP A 226 18.88 25.36 -0.99
CA ASP A 226 17.55 25.11 -1.56
C ASP A 226 17.54 24.54 -3.01
N ASP A 227 18.67 24.00 -3.50
CA ASP A 227 18.72 23.31 -4.79
C ASP A 227 18.15 21.89 -4.70
N LEU A 228 16.84 21.79 -5.00
CA LEU A 228 16.14 20.50 -5.04
C LEU A 228 16.74 19.51 -6.05
N GLN A 229 17.30 19.98 -7.16
CA GLN A 229 17.85 19.07 -8.17
C GLN A 229 19.08 18.35 -7.59
N ASP A 230 19.98 19.08 -6.95
CA ASP A 230 21.16 18.50 -6.30
C ASP A 230 20.75 17.53 -5.18
N VAL A 231 19.71 17.84 -4.40
CA VAL A 231 19.18 16.89 -3.40
C VAL A 231 18.70 15.59 -4.05
N LEU A 232 17.86 15.69 -5.08
CA LEU A 232 17.27 14.52 -5.73
C LEU A 232 18.28 13.69 -6.53
N GLU A 233 19.34 14.31 -7.06
CA GLU A 233 20.38 13.61 -7.81
C GLU A 233 21.39 12.90 -6.91
N ASN A 234 21.75 13.50 -5.76
CA ASN A 234 22.81 12.99 -4.89
C ASN A 234 22.30 12.11 -3.74
N HIS A 235 21.03 12.26 -3.34
CA HIS A 235 20.50 11.62 -2.13
C HIS A 235 19.24 10.80 -2.33
N VAL A 236 18.66 10.74 -3.53
CA VAL A 236 17.43 9.97 -3.78
C VAL A 236 17.64 8.90 -4.83
N GLU A 237 17.31 7.67 -4.44
CA GLU A 237 17.21 6.54 -5.33
C GLU A 237 15.76 6.04 -5.39
N VAL A 238 15.20 5.94 -6.59
CA VAL A 238 13.89 5.35 -6.84
C VAL A 238 14.03 3.85 -7.02
N ILE A 239 13.22 3.08 -6.31
CA ILE A 239 13.28 1.62 -6.28
C ILE A 239 11.89 1.02 -6.52
N ARG A 240 11.87 -0.19 -7.10
CA ARG A 240 10.64 -0.94 -7.34
C ARG A 240 10.00 -1.34 -6.01
N LEU A 241 8.72 -1.03 -5.84
CA LEU A 241 7.93 -1.42 -4.67
C LEU A 241 6.99 -2.58 -5.06
N LEU A 242 7.05 -3.68 -4.31
CA LEU A 242 6.15 -4.83 -4.45
C LEU A 242 5.30 -4.99 -3.20
N ALA A 243 4.05 -5.42 -3.35
CA ALA A 243 3.25 -5.86 -2.21
C ALA A 243 3.71 -7.25 -1.77
N ASP A 244 3.84 -7.45 -0.46
CA ASP A 244 4.25 -8.71 0.16
C ASP A 244 3.74 -8.75 1.61
N GLU A 245 2.77 -9.63 1.89
CA GLU A 245 2.19 -9.78 3.23
C GLU A 245 3.23 -10.25 4.25
N ASN A 246 4.11 -11.19 3.86
CA ASN A 246 5.09 -11.75 4.78
C ASN A 246 6.16 -10.73 5.19
N LYS A 247 6.50 -9.82 4.27
CA LYS A 247 7.37 -8.67 4.57
C LYS A 247 6.62 -7.49 5.18
N ARG A 248 5.29 -7.57 5.31
CA ARG A 248 4.41 -6.48 5.77
C ARG A 248 4.64 -5.22 4.94
N GLN A 249 4.63 -5.37 3.62
CA GLN A 249 4.88 -4.28 2.67
C GLN A 249 3.67 -4.12 1.75
N CYS A 250 2.99 -2.98 1.85
CA CYS A 250 1.74 -2.64 1.16
C CYS A 250 0.55 -3.57 1.47
N VAL A 251 0.73 -4.67 2.17
CA VAL A 251 -0.32 -5.59 2.60
C VAL A 251 -0.08 -5.92 4.07
N GLU A 252 -1.08 -5.66 4.90
CA GLU A 252 -1.04 -5.97 6.32
C GLU A 252 -2.37 -6.55 6.78
N THR A 253 -2.29 -7.58 7.63
CA THR A 253 -3.43 -8.15 8.34
C THR A 253 -3.38 -7.74 9.81
N PHE A 254 -4.52 -7.35 10.36
CA PHE A 254 -4.63 -6.94 11.76
C PHE A 254 -5.71 -7.75 12.48
N GLU A 255 -5.28 -8.50 13.49
CA GLU A 255 -6.15 -9.33 14.31
C GLU A 255 -6.38 -8.70 15.70
N PRO A 256 -7.62 -8.72 16.22
CA PRO A 256 -7.92 -8.26 17.55
C PRO A 256 -7.31 -9.20 18.58
N LYS A 257 -6.47 -8.64 19.45
CA LYS A 257 -5.91 -9.35 20.61
C LYS A 257 -6.77 -9.12 21.86
N ASP A 258 -6.43 -9.85 22.93
CA ASP A 258 -7.01 -9.62 24.24
C ASP A 258 -6.91 -8.14 24.64
N LYS A 259 -8.01 -7.62 25.18
CA LYS A 259 -8.19 -6.19 25.53
C LYS A 259 -7.08 -5.57 26.38
N LYS A 260 -6.35 -6.37 27.15
CA LYS A 260 -5.27 -5.90 28.04
C LYS A 260 -3.91 -5.81 27.34
N ASN A 261 -3.79 -6.42 26.15
CA ASN A 261 -2.55 -6.65 25.43
C ASN A 261 -2.56 -6.00 24.05
N GLN A 262 -3.55 -5.15 23.75
CA GLN A 262 -3.65 -4.45 22.48
C GLN A 262 -3.37 -2.97 22.69
N ASP A 263 -2.46 -2.42 21.88
CA ASP A 263 -1.99 -1.03 21.97
C ASP A 263 -2.16 -0.30 20.63
N GLU A 264 -2.49 1.00 20.67
CA GLU A 264 -2.69 1.86 19.49
C GLU A 264 -1.45 1.94 18.58
N THR A 265 -0.28 1.73 19.18
CA THR A 265 1.01 1.68 18.50
C THR A 265 1.11 0.52 17.50
N GLU A 266 0.37 -0.59 17.72
CA GLU A 266 0.31 -1.68 16.74
C GLU A 266 -0.32 -1.24 15.41
N LEU A 267 -1.15 -0.19 15.42
CA LEU A 267 -1.75 0.38 14.22
C LEU A 267 -0.90 1.49 13.61
N THR A 268 -0.29 2.33 14.45
CA THR A 268 0.26 3.63 14.03
C THR A 268 1.78 3.77 14.15
N GLY A 269 2.46 2.82 14.81
CA GLY A 269 3.89 2.88 15.13
C GLY A 269 4.16 3.40 16.55
N ASP A 270 5.41 3.31 16.99
CA ASP A 270 5.86 3.77 18.31
C ASP A 270 7.29 4.33 18.26
N VAL A 271 7.78 4.85 19.38
CA VAL A 271 9.17 5.30 19.49
C VAL A 271 10.14 4.11 19.47
N ASN A 272 11.18 4.20 18.64
CA ASN A 272 12.27 3.25 18.60
C ASN A 272 13.28 3.52 19.74
N TYR A 273 13.17 2.77 20.83
CA TYR A 273 14.04 2.90 22.00
C TYR A 273 15.55 2.83 21.71
N SER A 274 15.96 2.09 20.68
CA SER A 274 17.39 1.99 20.31
C SER A 274 17.90 3.29 19.68
N LYS A 275 17.03 4.01 18.97
CA LYS A 275 17.36 5.26 18.27
C LYS A 275 17.17 6.50 19.16
N ILE A 276 16.39 6.41 20.26
CA ILE A 276 16.27 7.49 21.25
C ILE A 276 17.65 7.91 21.79
N ALA A 277 18.54 6.94 22.04
CA ALA A 277 19.88 7.23 22.57
C ALA A 277 20.75 8.03 21.57
N VAL A 278 20.41 7.98 20.28
CA VAL A 278 21.12 8.67 19.20
C VAL A 278 20.48 10.04 18.93
N TYR A 279 19.17 10.08 18.70
CA TYR A 279 18.47 11.27 18.20
C TYR A 279 17.59 11.99 19.23
N GLY A 280 17.18 11.29 20.30
CA GLY A 280 16.20 11.77 21.27
C GLY A 280 14.75 11.38 20.92
N GLU A 281 13.84 11.48 21.89
CA GLU A 281 12.46 10.97 21.80
C GLU A 281 11.59 11.71 20.77
N SER A 282 11.85 13.01 20.54
CA SER A 282 11.03 13.85 19.66
C SER A 282 11.55 13.92 18.22
N ASP A 283 12.68 13.28 17.90
CA ASP A 283 13.24 13.28 16.55
C ASP A 283 12.51 12.22 15.70
N PRO A 284 12.03 12.56 14.49
CA PRO A 284 11.28 11.62 13.65
C PRO A 284 12.12 10.41 13.22
N ARG A 285 13.46 10.52 13.19
CA ARG A 285 14.36 9.37 12.93
C ARG A 285 14.37 8.36 14.07
N ALA A 286 13.89 8.74 15.26
CA ALA A 286 13.69 7.83 16.38
C ALA A 286 12.28 7.23 16.44
N PHE A 287 11.43 7.46 15.46
CA PHE A 287 10.12 6.81 15.36
C PHE A 287 10.21 5.51 14.54
N ASP A 288 9.55 4.47 15.03
CA ASP A 288 9.37 3.20 14.32
C ASP A 288 8.03 3.20 13.57
N TYR A 289 8.13 3.26 12.24
CA TYR A 289 7.00 3.28 11.32
C TYR A 289 6.46 1.87 11.02
N SER A 290 6.51 0.95 11.99
CA SER A 290 6.15 -0.48 11.84
C SER A 290 4.67 -0.80 12.14
N GLY A 291 3.85 0.24 12.38
CA GLY A 291 2.42 0.12 12.60
C GLY A 291 1.68 -0.44 11.40
N ALA A 292 0.57 -1.14 11.65
CA ALA A 292 -0.18 -1.84 10.61
C ALA A 292 -0.67 -0.92 9.47
N PHE A 293 -1.06 0.33 9.77
CA PHE A 293 -1.43 1.30 8.73
C PHE A 293 -0.21 1.85 7.96
N CYS A 294 0.97 1.89 8.58
CA CYS A 294 2.20 2.31 7.91
C CYS A 294 2.63 1.25 6.90
N ASN A 295 2.61 -0.01 7.32
CA ASN A 295 2.98 -1.16 6.48
C ASN A 295 2.01 -1.40 5.32
N ALA A 296 0.70 -1.23 5.54
CA ALA A 296 -0.31 -1.34 4.49
C ALA A 296 -0.32 -0.16 3.50
N ASN A 297 0.50 0.88 3.72
CA ASN A 297 0.54 2.02 2.83
C ASN A 297 0.89 1.60 1.39
N ARG A 298 0.25 2.25 0.41
CA ARG A 298 0.24 1.91 -1.02
C ARG A 298 -0.52 0.63 -1.40
N GLY A 299 -1.27 0.00 -0.48
CA GLY A 299 -2.02 -1.20 -0.80
C GLY A 299 -3.23 -1.49 0.09
N LEU A 300 -3.21 -2.62 0.79
CA LEU A 300 -4.35 -3.23 1.46
C LEU A 300 -4.11 -3.37 2.96
N PHE A 301 -5.02 -2.78 3.74
CA PHE A 301 -5.17 -3.12 5.15
C PHE A 301 -6.34 -4.09 5.30
N SER A 302 -6.12 -5.23 5.94
CA SER A 302 -7.17 -6.20 6.25
C SER A 302 -7.35 -6.39 7.75
N GLY A 303 -8.48 -5.92 8.28
CA GLY A 303 -8.86 -6.12 9.67
C GLY A 303 -9.70 -7.39 9.86
N GLU A 304 -9.19 -8.34 10.62
CA GLU A 304 -9.91 -9.53 11.05
C GLU A 304 -10.85 -9.18 12.19
N GLU A 305 -12.11 -9.62 12.16
CA GLU A 305 -13.08 -9.40 13.24
C GLU A 305 -13.09 -7.96 13.81
N LEU A 306 -13.02 -6.96 12.91
CA LEU A 306 -12.70 -5.56 13.24
C LEU A 306 -13.59 -4.98 14.35
N LEU A 307 -14.85 -5.41 14.42
CA LEU A 307 -15.79 -4.91 15.42
C LEU A 307 -15.55 -5.48 16.83
N LYS A 308 -14.71 -6.50 17.01
CA LYS A 308 -14.26 -6.97 18.33
C LYS A 308 -13.26 -6.03 19.00
N LEU A 309 -12.62 -5.14 18.23
CA LEU A 309 -11.70 -4.13 18.76
C LEU A 309 -12.36 -3.26 19.82
N GLN A 310 -11.58 -2.65 20.70
CA GLN A 310 -12.16 -1.70 21.65
C GLN A 310 -12.65 -0.44 20.93
N ARG A 311 -13.48 0.37 21.60
CA ARG A 311 -14.10 1.53 20.94
C ARG A 311 -13.07 2.60 20.60
N GLU A 312 -12.03 2.68 21.41
CA GLU A 312 -10.90 3.59 21.31
C GLU A 312 -10.18 3.39 19.97
N PHE A 313 -9.83 2.15 19.61
CA PHE A 313 -9.21 1.80 18.31
C PHE A 313 -10.09 2.15 17.11
N LEU A 314 -11.42 2.11 17.25
CA LEU A 314 -12.31 2.47 16.14
C LEU A 314 -12.20 3.96 15.75
N TYR A 315 -11.71 4.83 16.64
CA TYR A 315 -11.43 6.23 16.28
C TYR A 315 -10.23 6.34 15.32
N ASP A 316 -9.20 5.50 15.47
CA ASP A 316 -8.07 5.48 14.55
C ASP A 316 -8.51 5.06 13.15
N PHE A 317 -9.37 4.04 13.05
CA PHE A 317 -9.98 3.66 11.77
C PHE A 317 -10.86 4.76 11.17
N LEU A 318 -11.52 5.56 12.00
CA LEU A 318 -12.32 6.68 11.55
C LEU A 318 -11.45 7.79 10.95
N HIS A 319 -10.37 8.18 11.62
CA HIS A 319 -9.41 9.13 11.09
C HIS A 319 -8.72 8.60 9.82
N ALA A 320 -8.28 7.34 9.86
CA ALA A 320 -7.63 6.68 8.74
C ALA A 320 -8.50 6.62 7.49
N THR A 321 -9.82 6.46 7.66
CA THR A 321 -10.75 6.49 6.51
C THR A 321 -11.18 7.90 6.12
N GLN A 322 -11.65 8.73 7.06
CA GLN A 322 -12.26 10.02 6.73
C GLN A 322 -11.24 11.06 6.27
N GLU A 323 -10.09 11.10 6.94
CA GLU A 323 -9.02 12.05 6.68
C GLU A 323 -7.92 11.46 5.81
N GLN A 324 -7.87 10.12 5.65
CA GLN A 324 -6.74 9.43 5.02
C GLN A 324 -5.42 9.77 5.72
N THR A 325 -5.48 9.94 7.05
CA THR A 325 -4.32 10.18 7.90
C THR A 325 -4.36 9.31 9.14
N ILE A 326 -3.19 9.03 9.69
CA ILE A 326 -3.02 8.49 11.04
C ILE A 326 -2.33 9.51 11.94
N LYS A 327 -2.57 9.40 13.24
CA LYS A 327 -1.96 10.27 14.25
C LYS A 327 -1.25 9.42 15.30
N PRO A 328 0.01 9.02 15.06
CA PRO A 328 0.76 8.31 16.07
C PRO A 328 1.02 9.21 17.28
N LYS A 329 1.26 8.56 18.41
CA LYS A 329 1.58 9.24 19.66
C LYS A 329 2.86 10.05 19.50
N ASN A 330 2.86 11.28 20.02
CA ASN A 330 3.98 12.22 19.98
C ASN A 330 4.53 12.57 18.58
N ASN A 331 3.87 12.17 17.50
CA ASN A 331 4.26 12.44 16.12
C ASN A 331 3.21 13.28 15.40
N PRO A 332 3.54 14.03 14.33
CA PRO A 332 2.55 14.75 13.51
C PRO A 332 1.58 13.78 12.81
N ARG A 333 0.53 14.33 12.16
CA ARG A 333 -0.36 13.49 11.34
C ARG A 333 0.42 13.05 10.09
N MET A 334 0.20 11.82 9.67
CA MET A 334 0.85 11.23 8.50
C MET A 334 -0.21 10.77 7.52
N ASP A 335 -0.06 11.11 6.25
CA ASP A 335 -0.97 10.66 5.20
C ASP A 335 -0.80 9.17 4.93
N ILE A 336 -1.92 8.53 4.60
CA ILE A 336 -1.98 7.11 4.20
C ILE A 336 -2.76 6.95 2.90
N ASP A 337 -2.32 6.01 2.09
CA ASP A 337 -2.90 5.58 0.83
C ASP A 337 -3.14 4.07 0.88
N GLN A 338 -4.36 3.66 1.21
CA GLN A 338 -4.68 2.25 1.36
C GLN A 338 -6.17 1.97 1.21
N VAL A 339 -6.51 0.75 0.79
CA VAL A 339 -7.86 0.22 0.86
C VAL A 339 -8.02 -0.52 2.19
N ILE A 340 -8.83 0.06 3.09
CA ILE A 340 -9.14 -0.56 4.38
C ILE A 340 -10.32 -1.52 4.22
N VAL A 341 -10.03 -2.80 4.35
CA VAL A 341 -10.98 -3.91 4.34
C VAL A 341 -11.15 -4.42 5.77
N GLY A 342 -12.37 -4.78 6.15
CA GLY A 342 -12.65 -5.36 7.45
C GLY A 342 -13.58 -6.55 7.34
N ARG A 343 -13.43 -7.54 8.21
CA ARG A 343 -14.34 -8.69 8.32
C ARG A 343 -15.00 -8.70 9.69
N THR A 344 -16.26 -9.10 9.76
CA THR A 344 -16.96 -9.29 11.05
C THR A 344 -18.16 -10.22 10.91
N ASN A 345 -18.67 -10.71 12.03
CA ASN A 345 -19.85 -11.55 12.08
C ASN A 345 -21.11 -10.76 12.49
N MET A 346 -22.28 -11.29 12.14
CA MET A 346 -23.58 -10.65 12.43
C MET A 346 -23.85 -10.34 13.92
N PRO A 347 -23.49 -11.21 14.90
CA PRO A 347 -23.68 -10.89 16.32
C PRO A 347 -22.89 -9.64 16.75
N GLU A 348 -21.61 -9.58 16.40
CA GLU A 348 -20.72 -8.45 16.71
C GLU A 348 -21.23 -7.13 16.11
N TYR A 349 -21.71 -7.19 14.87
CA TYR A 349 -22.29 -6.03 14.20
C TYR A 349 -23.54 -5.50 14.92
N LYS A 350 -24.40 -6.39 15.43
CA LYS A 350 -25.60 -5.99 16.18
C LYS A 350 -25.27 -5.39 17.54
N ASP A 351 -24.23 -5.88 18.20
CA ASP A 351 -23.83 -5.40 19.54
C ASP A 351 -23.20 -4.00 19.50
N LYS A 352 -22.69 -3.57 18.33
CA LYS A 352 -22.04 -2.26 18.13
C LYS A 352 -22.87 -1.23 17.37
N LYS A 353 -24.03 -1.61 16.87
CA LYS A 353 -25.00 -0.72 16.23
C LYS A 353 -25.80 0.05 17.29
#